data_AF-A0A954LQ15-F1
#
_entry.id   AF-A0A954LQ15-F1
#
_cell.length_a   1.000
_cell.length_b   1.000
_cell.length_c   1.000
_cell.angle_alpha   90.00
_cell.angle_beta   90.00
_cell.angle_gamma   90.00
#
_symmetry.space_group_name_H-M   'P 1'
#
loop_
_entity.id
_entity.type
_entity.pdbx_description
1 polymer ?
#
loop_
_entity_poly.entity_id
_entity_poly.type
_entity_poly.pdbx_seq_one_letter_code
_entity_poly.pdbx_strand_id
1 'polypeptide(L)'
;VPEILPAALQLYHDCETQKRRHVAALLSRVLVLAWEHANDDKVANHIAAEIVRRLLDQKEDFGSLEIPNQISTAIRHSLLDRVIALLDDADAVGHYALVNSPLVTPGDIDFLLNRTLTADEHTAERWGRLLKLLARWYREIDLSVVASHIESNSVIAKEFGRLITPIEIDSPEAHELREAYHHQQRRIKEMEAQYPSNEVEPLDPPAAEQVNKWLDHCETESPGCFTELVEILKLDCSMQDLSTRWADSDIAGMPGWERADAPTRQRIIGVARRYLSTHKTQPEEYLNRPVYSDDDFPGLPALRLLWHFDSAFLDTLSKTQWRNWIPVVFAFPAAHGMGDEAERERQALIAMAYQRDPETVVDVLLRMIDRDSSESDHLFVLSDVECC
;
A
#
# COMPACT_ATOMS: atom_id res chain seq x y z
N VAL A 1 26.65 24.50 -5.44
CA VAL A 1 25.61 23.50 -5.77
C VAL A 1 24.22 24.00 -5.37
N PRO A 2 23.96 24.47 -4.12
CA PRO A 2 22.64 24.96 -3.71
C PRO A 2 22.10 26.12 -4.58
N GLU A 3 22.97 27.03 -5.02
CA GLU A 3 22.55 28.19 -5.83
C GLU A 3 22.02 27.83 -7.23
N ILE A 4 22.39 26.68 -7.78
CA ILE A 4 22.03 26.25 -9.14
C ILE A 4 20.80 25.31 -9.10
N LEU A 5 20.56 24.66 -7.96
CA LEU A 5 19.48 23.68 -7.80
C LEU A 5 18.07 24.24 -8.05
N PRO A 6 17.69 25.45 -7.58
CA PRO A 6 16.40 26.05 -7.91
C PRO A 6 16.19 26.19 -9.42
N ALA A 7 17.22 26.64 -10.15
CA ALA A 7 17.14 26.77 -11.61
C ALA A 7 17.08 25.39 -12.30
N ALA A 8 17.76 24.38 -11.77
CA ALA A 8 17.68 23.01 -12.26
C ALA A 8 16.31 22.36 -11.99
N LEU A 9 15.68 22.64 -10.84
CA LEU A 9 14.32 22.19 -10.51
C LEU A 9 13.27 22.91 -11.37
N GLN A 10 13.46 24.18 -11.69
CA GLN A 10 12.61 24.87 -12.65
C GLN A 10 12.74 24.27 -14.06
N LEU A 11 13.97 23.96 -14.50
CA LEU A 11 14.20 23.30 -15.78
C LEU A 11 13.64 21.87 -15.80
N TYR A 12 13.68 21.18 -14.65
CA TYR A 12 13.04 19.89 -14.45
C TYR A 12 11.53 19.99 -14.72
N HIS A 13 10.89 20.96 -14.07
CA HIS A 13 9.46 21.23 -14.23
C HIS A 13 9.08 21.51 -15.70
N ASP A 14 9.86 22.33 -16.39
CA ASP A 14 9.62 22.67 -17.80
C ASP A 14 9.84 21.47 -18.75
N CYS A 15 10.70 20.52 -18.38
CA CYS A 15 10.98 19.32 -19.19
C CYS A 15 9.97 18.20 -18.99
N GLU A 16 9.50 17.99 -17.76
CA GLU A 16 8.53 16.95 -17.41
C GLU A 16 7.17 17.22 -18.07
N THR A 17 6.69 18.46 -17.99
CA THR A 17 5.47 18.92 -18.68
C THR A 17 5.50 18.70 -20.20
N GLN A 18 6.69 18.64 -20.81
CA GLN A 18 6.89 18.38 -22.23
C GLN A 18 7.14 16.90 -22.59
N LYS A 19 7.07 15.97 -21.61
CA LYS A 19 7.26 14.52 -21.77
C LYS A 19 8.55 14.12 -22.49
N ARG A 20 9.64 14.86 -22.28
CA ARG A 20 10.93 14.58 -22.95
C ARG A 20 11.68 13.42 -22.26
N ARG A 21 11.39 12.19 -22.69
CA ARG A 21 11.98 10.94 -22.14
C ARG A 21 13.52 10.89 -22.10
N HIS A 22 14.21 11.64 -22.96
CA HIS A 22 15.67 11.63 -23.05
C HIS A 22 16.41 12.30 -21.88
N VAL A 23 15.68 12.96 -20.96
CA VAL A 23 16.28 13.69 -19.82
C VAL A 23 15.98 13.01 -18.48
N ALA A 24 15.18 11.92 -18.45
CA ALA A 24 14.70 11.28 -17.22
C ALA A 24 15.81 10.95 -16.20
N ALA A 25 16.94 10.38 -16.64
CA ALA A 25 18.06 10.06 -15.75
C ALA A 25 18.77 11.30 -15.16
N LEU A 26 18.77 12.42 -15.88
CA LEU A 26 19.28 13.70 -15.37
C LEU A 26 18.27 14.30 -14.37
N LEU A 27 16.98 14.18 -14.68
CA LEU A 27 15.88 14.66 -13.87
C LEU A 27 15.82 13.95 -12.50
N SER A 28 15.94 12.61 -12.45
CA SER A 28 16.06 11.86 -11.18
C SER A 28 17.26 12.31 -10.36
N ARG A 29 18.43 12.55 -10.99
CA ARG A 29 19.63 13.04 -10.27
C ARG A 29 19.47 14.44 -9.71
N VAL A 30 18.72 15.32 -10.39
CA VAL A 30 18.42 16.67 -9.87
C VAL A 30 17.53 16.57 -8.62
N LEU A 31 16.55 15.67 -8.60
CA LEU A 31 15.72 15.42 -7.43
C LEU A 31 16.53 14.87 -6.26
N VAL A 32 17.36 13.85 -6.48
CA VAL A 32 18.24 13.29 -5.42
C VAL A 32 19.13 14.38 -4.82
N LEU A 33 19.78 15.20 -5.66
CA LEU A 33 20.61 16.32 -5.19
C LEU A 33 19.79 17.41 -4.49
N ALA A 34 18.54 17.64 -4.89
CA ALA A 34 17.65 18.57 -4.20
C ALA A 34 17.36 18.09 -2.77
N TRP A 35 17.14 16.79 -2.58
CA TRP A 35 16.94 16.21 -1.25
C TRP A 35 18.16 16.36 -0.34
N GLU A 36 19.38 16.16 -0.86
CA GLU A 36 20.62 16.40 -0.10
C GLU A 36 20.76 17.85 0.39
N HIS A 37 20.09 18.79 -0.29
CA HIS A 37 20.10 20.21 -0.01
C HIS A 37 18.76 20.75 0.49
N ALA A 38 17.86 19.87 0.97
CA ALA A 38 16.52 20.26 1.44
C ALA A 38 16.53 21.17 2.69
N ASN A 39 17.69 21.37 3.34
CA ASN A 39 17.87 22.37 4.39
C ASN A 39 17.95 23.82 3.86
N ASP A 40 18.18 24.01 2.55
CA ASP A 40 18.14 25.34 1.93
C ASP A 40 16.69 25.74 1.61
N ASP A 41 16.27 26.91 2.10
CA ASP A 41 14.88 27.39 1.96
C ASP A 41 14.40 27.44 0.50
N LYS A 42 15.27 27.81 -0.43
CA LYS A 42 14.89 27.90 -1.85
C LYS A 42 14.69 26.50 -2.41
N VAL A 43 15.58 25.57 -2.10
CA VAL A 43 15.48 24.17 -2.54
C VAL A 43 14.23 23.52 -1.95
N ALA A 44 13.99 23.67 -0.64
CA ALA A 44 12.82 23.13 0.05
C ALA A 44 11.49 23.64 -0.54
N ASN A 45 11.42 24.93 -0.89
CA ASN A 45 10.23 25.50 -1.54
C ASN A 45 9.95 24.88 -2.91
N HIS A 46 10.99 24.59 -3.70
CA HIS A 46 10.80 23.96 -5.01
C HIS A 46 10.39 22.49 -4.86
N ILE A 47 10.97 21.77 -3.90
CA ILE A 47 10.55 20.39 -3.58
C ILE A 47 9.08 20.37 -3.14
N ALA A 48 8.67 21.26 -2.23
CA ALA A 48 7.28 21.32 -1.75
C ALA A 48 6.30 21.66 -2.89
N ALA A 49 6.65 22.59 -3.78
CA ALA A 49 5.83 22.92 -4.93
C ALA A 49 5.66 21.74 -5.90
N GLU A 50 6.74 20.97 -6.12
CA GLU A 50 6.70 19.79 -6.98
C GLU A 50 5.86 18.66 -6.36
N ILE A 51 5.94 18.47 -5.04
CA ILE A 51 5.06 17.55 -4.30
C ILE A 51 3.59 17.96 -4.52
N VAL A 52 3.23 19.22 -4.25
CA VAL A 52 1.84 19.70 -4.40
C VAL A 52 1.35 19.57 -5.84
N ARG A 53 2.19 19.88 -6.83
CA ARG A 53 1.84 19.73 -8.24
C ARG A 53 1.45 18.29 -8.56
N ARG A 54 2.25 17.32 -8.14
CA ARG A 54 2.00 15.88 -8.38
C ARG A 54 0.80 15.36 -7.60
N LEU A 55 0.57 15.86 -6.39
CA LEU A 55 -0.65 15.55 -5.63
C LEU A 55 -1.89 15.99 -6.40
N LEU A 56 -1.88 17.19 -6.97
CA LEU A 56 -3.03 17.74 -7.69
C LEU A 56 -3.21 17.16 -9.11
N ASP A 57 -2.14 16.66 -9.73
CA ASP A 57 -2.21 16.02 -11.04
C ASP A 57 -2.58 14.54 -10.92
N GLN A 58 -3.88 14.24 -10.94
CA GLN A 58 -4.46 12.89 -10.82
C GLN A 58 -4.00 11.87 -11.89
N LYS A 59 -3.17 12.28 -12.86
CA LYS A 59 -2.64 11.42 -13.94
C LYS A 59 -1.20 10.98 -13.71
N GLU A 60 -0.50 11.54 -12.72
CA GLU A 60 0.89 11.21 -12.43
C GLU A 60 0.99 10.30 -11.20
N ASP A 61 1.73 9.21 -11.33
CA ASP A 61 2.01 8.30 -10.22
C ASP A 61 3.01 8.97 -9.25
N PHE A 62 2.55 9.19 -8.01
CA PHE A 62 3.37 9.77 -6.96
C PHE A 62 4.56 8.86 -6.58
N GLY A 63 4.48 7.56 -6.86
CA GLY A 63 5.57 6.60 -6.70
C GLY A 63 6.83 6.89 -7.52
N SER A 64 6.75 7.83 -8.48
CA SER A 64 7.90 8.30 -9.26
C SER A 64 8.71 9.43 -8.62
N LEU A 65 8.24 10.02 -7.51
CA LEU A 65 9.11 10.83 -6.67
C LEU A 65 10.05 9.87 -5.94
N GLU A 66 11.29 9.76 -6.41
CA GLU A 66 12.38 9.08 -5.71
C GLU A 66 12.69 9.86 -4.41
N ILE A 67 11.79 9.77 -3.42
CA ILE A 67 11.98 10.34 -2.09
C ILE A 67 12.97 9.44 -1.36
N PRO A 68 14.11 9.96 -0.88
CA PRO A 68 15.05 9.15 -0.12
C PRO A 68 14.38 8.52 1.10
N ASN A 69 14.66 7.25 1.35
CA ASN A 69 14.16 6.53 2.52
C ASN A 69 14.68 7.15 3.84
N GLN A 70 15.84 7.82 3.78
CA GLN A 70 16.50 8.42 4.93
C GLN A 70 16.44 9.94 4.86
N ILE A 71 15.31 10.53 5.27
CA ILE A 71 15.17 11.98 5.48
C ILE A 71 15.02 12.23 6.97
N SER A 72 15.83 13.14 7.52
CA SER A 72 15.72 13.51 8.93
C SER A 72 14.35 14.09 9.26
N THR A 73 13.84 13.82 10.45
CA THR A 73 12.56 14.34 10.97
C THR A 73 12.42 15.85 10.79
N ALA A 74 13.49 16.62 11.05
CA ALA A 74 13.48 18.08 10.90
C ALA A 74 13.22 18.53 9.45
N ILE A 75 13.82 17.84 8.47
CA ILE A 75 13.59 18.12 7.04
C ILE A 75 12.17 17.73 6.66
N ARG A 76 11.68 16.56 7.10
CA ARG A 76 10.30 16.11 6.84
C ARG A 76 9.29 17.14 7.35
N HIS A 77 9.40 17.55 8.62
CA HIS A 77 8.50 18.52 9.24
C HIS A 77 8.56 19.89 8.52
N SER A 78 9.75 20.38 8.18
CA SER A 78 9.92 21.63 7.43
C SER A 78 9.29 21.58 6.03
N LEU A 79 9.40 20.44 5.35
CA LEU A 79 8.76 20.26 4.04
C LEU A 79 7.24 20.14 4.16
N LEU A 80 6.74 19.41 5.16
CA LEU A 80 5.30 19.31 5.42
C LEU A 80 4.68 20.68 5.68
N ASP A 81 5.34 21.54 6.46
CA ASP A 81 4.89 22.92 6.68
C ASP A 81 4.71 23.68 5.35
N ARG A 82 5.66 23.52 4.42
CA ARG A 82 5.60 24.17 3.10
C ARG A 82 4.55 23.56 2.20
N VAL A 83 4.42 22.24 2.18
CA VAL A 83 3.39 21.53 1.41
C VAL A 83 2.01 21.96 1.87
N ILE A 84 1.73 21.94 3.17
CA ILE A 84 0.43 22.34 3.73
C ILE A 84 0.14 23.83 3.47
N ALA A 85 1.16 24.69 3.46
CA ALA A 85 0.99 26.10 3.11
C ALA A 85 0.65 26.33 1.63
N LEU A 86 1.12 25.44 0.74
CA LEU A 86 0.89 25.51 -0.71
C LEU A 86 -0.41 24.84 -1.16
N LEU A 87 -0.98 23.94 -0.37
CA LEU A 87 -2.31 23.37 -0.63
C LEU A 87 -3.36 24.43 -0.35
N ASP A 88 -4.27 24.72 -1.28
CA ASP A 88 -5.35 25.67 -1.02
C ASP A 88 -6.55 25.02 -0.32
N ASP A 89 -6.77 23.73 -0.57
CA ASP A 89 -7.92 22.93 -0.15
C ASP A 89 -7.52 21.84 0.85
N ALA A 90 -8.26 21.70 1.94
CA ALA A 90 -8.09 20.62 2.92
C ALA A 90 -8.41 19.24 2.33
N ASP A 91 -9.30 19.16 1.32
CA ASP A 91 -9.60 17.90 0.65
C ASP A 91 -8.49 17.47 -0.32
N ALA A 92 -7.61 18.39 -0.76
CA ALA A 92 -6.43 18.06 -1.55
C ALA A 92 -5.34 17.31 -0.74
N VAL A 93 -5.43 17.33 0.60
CA VAL A 93 -4.62 16.51 1.51
C VAL A 93 -4.98 15.02 1.40
N GLY A 94 -6.15 14.70 0.81
CA GLY A 94 -6.73 13.37 0.70
C GLY A 94 -6.02 12.38 -0.22
N HIS A 95 -4.95 12.79 -0.92
CA HIS A 95 -4.20 11.87 -1.76
C HIS A 95 -3.29 10.98 -0.90
N TYR A 96 -3.55 9.66 -1.00
CA TYR A 96 -2.76 8.54 -0.45
C TYR A 96 -1.24 8.75 -0.50
N ALA A 97 -0.79 9.47 -1.52
CA ALA A 97 0.57 9.91 -1.75
C ALA A 97 1.31 10.49 -0.53
N LEU A 98 0.72 11.38 0.27
CA LEU A 98 1.45 11.97 1.40
C LEU A 98 1.66 10.97 2.55
N VAL A 99 0.69 10.11 2.82
CA VAL A 99 0.72 9.17 3.94
C VAL A 99 1.43 7.85 3.60
N ASN A 100 1.48 7.49 2.32
CA ASN A 100 2.29 6.39 1.80
C ASN A 100 3.68 6.85 1.31
N SER A 101 4.11 8.06 1.69
CA SER A 101 5.47 8.56 1.42
C SER A 101 6.29 8.58 2.70
N PRO A 102 7.63 8.51 2.62
CA PRO A 102 8.49 8.68 3.79
C PRO A 102 8.48 10.11 4.37
N LEU A 103 7.61 11.02 3.88
CA LEU A 103 7.42 12.36 4.44
C LEU A 103 6.56 12.38 5.70
N VAL A 104 5.58 11.48 5.81
CA VAL A 104 4.70 11.37 6.98
C VAL A 104 4.79 9.95 7.50
N THR A 105 5.15 9.82 8.78
CA THR A 105 5.30 8.54 9.45
C THR A 105 4.40 8.48 10.70
N PRO A 106 4.13 7.28 11.23
CA PRO A 106 3.35 7.11 12.47
C PRO A 106 3.90 7.92 13.65
N GLY A 107 5.23 8.06 13.74
CA GLY A 107 5.89 8.86 14.78
C GLY A 107 5.64 10.36 14.70
N ASP A 108 5.02 10.86 13.62
CA ASP A 108 4.73 12.29 13.46
C ASP A 108 3.37 12.69 14.09
N ILE A 109 2.68 11.79 14.83
CA ILE A 109 1.35 12.07 15.41
C ILE A 109 1.33 13.33 16.28
N ASP A 110 2.30 13.48 17.19
CA ASP A 110 2.38 14.61 18.12
C ASP A 110 2.68 15.91 17.37
N PHE A 111 3.53 15.83 16.33
CA PHE A 111 3.84 16.96 15.47
C PHE A 111 2.58 17.44 14.73
N LEU A 112 1.87 16.52 14.07
CA LEU A 112 0.65 16.82 13.32
C LEU A 112 -0.46 17.35 14.24
N LEU A 113 -0.67 16.73 15.40
CA LEU A 113 -1.64 17.18 16.39
C LEU A 113 -1.29 18.60 16.87
N ASN A 114 -0.04 18.85 17.26
CA ASN A 114 0.37 20.18 17.69
C ASN A 114 0.18 21.24 16.58
N ARG A 115 0.46 20.90 15.32
CA ARG A 115 0.17 21.78 14.18
C ARG A 115 -1.32 22.06 14.01
N THR A 116 -2.18 21.05 14.15
CA THR A 116 -3.64 21.24 14.15
C THR A 116 -4.12 22.13 15.29
N LEU A 117 -3.53 22.02 16.48
CA LEU A 117 -3.95 22.78 17.66
C LEU A 117 -3.49 24.24 17.65
N THR A 118 -2.38 24.55 16.99
CA THR A 118 -1.73 25.87 17.04
C THR A 118 -1.92 26.72 15.79
N ALA A 119 -2.31 26.12 14.67
CA ALA A 119 -2.55 26.83 13.42
C ALA A 119 -3.87 27.63 13.45
N ASP A 120 -4.00 28.57 12.52
CA ASP A 120 -5.29 29.21 12.25
C ASP A 120 -6.30 28.18 11.71
N GLU A 121 -7.59 28.49 11.78
CA GLU A 121 -8.67 27.54 11.46
C GLU A 121 -8.50 26.86 10.09
N HIS A 122 -8.17 27.62 9.05
CA HIS A 122 -8.05 27.09 7.68
C HIS A 122 -6.86 26.14 7.54
N THR A 123 -5.71 26.53 8.10
CA THR A 123 -4.51 25.69 8.10
C THR A 123 -4.67 24.48 9.03
N ALA A 124 -5.35 24.64 10.16
CA ALA A 124 -5.63 23.58 11.13
C ALA A 124 -6.46 22.46 10.49
N GLU A 125 -7.45 22.80 9.64
CA GLU A 125 -8.24 21.80 8.92
C GLU A 125 -7.38 20.89 8.04
N ARG A 126 -6.39 21.45 7.33
CA ARG A 126 -5.47 20.67 6.48
C ARG A 126 -4.61 19.72 7.31
N TRP A 127 -4.08 20.18 8.43
CA TRP A 127 -3.33 19.34 9.37
C TRP A 127 -4.22 18.26 10.00
N GLY A 128 -5.43 18.62 10.41
CA GLY A 128 -6.40 17.69 11.00
C GLY A 128 -6.80 16.57 10.02
N ARG A 129 -6.96 16.91 8.74
CA ARG A 129 -7.15 15.93 7.65
C ARG A 129 -5.96 14.99 7.51
N LEU A 130 -4.73 15.51 7.50
CA LEU A 130 -3.53 14.67 7.40
C LEU A 130 -3.40 13.72 8.61
N LEU A 131 -3.62 14.24 9.82
CA LEU A 131 -3.62 13.46 11.06
C LEU A 131 -4.66 12.34 11.03
N LYS A 132 -5.88 12.62 10.55
CA LYS A 132 -6.96 11.63 10.41
C LYS A 132 -6.62 10.54 9.41
N LEU A 133 -6.00 10.91 8.28
CA LEU A 133 -5.54 9.92 7.31
C LEU A 133 -4.48 9.02 7.96
N LEU A 134 -3.47 9.60 8.60
CA LEU A 134 -2.44 8.84 9.32
C LEU A 134 -3.08 7.86 10.33
N ALA A 135 -3.99 8.33 11.18
CA ALA A 135 -4.73 7.49 12.13
C ALA A 135 -5.55 6.37 11.48
N ARG A 136 -6.08 6.58 10.26
CA ARG A 136 -6.83 5.55 9.53
C ARG A 136 -5.91 4.45 8.98
N TRP A 137 -4.70 4.82 8.57
CA TRP A 137 -3.73 3.90 7.97
C TRP A 137 -3.01 3.05 9.00
N TYR A 138 -2.76 3.59 10.19
CA TYR A 138 -2.02 2.92 11.25
C TYR A 138 -2.91 2.74 12.48
N ARG A 139 -3.53 1.55 12.63
CA ARG A 139 -4.46 1.27 13.73
C ARG A 139 -3.79 1.19 15.10
N GLU A 140 -2.46 1.01 15.14
CA GLU A 140 -1.66 0.96 16.36
C GLU A 140 -1.42 2.35 16.97
N ILE A 141 -1.78 3.43 16.26
CA ILE A 141 -1.66 4.78 16.78
C ILE A 141 -2.62 4.96 17.96
N ASP A 142 -2.07 5.32 19.11
CA ASP A 142 -2.86 5.68 20.29
C ASP A 142 -3.59 7.02 20.06
N LEU A 143 -4.91 6.92 19.86
CA LEU A 143 -5.78 8.08 19.69
C LEU A 143 -6.20 8.73 21.00
N SER A 144 -5.73 8.26 22.16
CA SER A 144 -6.08 8.85 23.46
C SER A 144 -5.70 10.33 23.56
N VAL A 145 -4.55 10.70 23.00
CA VAL A 145 -4.05 12.09 22.94
C VAL A 145 -4.91 12.94 22.00
N VAL A 146 -5.38 12.38 20.89
CA VAL A 146 -6.31 13.09 20.00
C VAL A 146 -7.68 13.25 20.68
N ALA A 147 -8.15 12.20 21.35
CA ALA A 147 -9.42 12.16 22.07
C ALA A 147 -9.50 13.24 23.16
N SER A 148 -8.41 13.48 23.89
CA SER A 148 -8.38 14.49 24.96
C SER A 148 -8.57 15.93 24.47
N HIS A 149 -8.48 16.17 23.15
CA HIS A 149 -8.64 17.50 22.55
C HIS A 149 -9.97 17.69 21.82
N ILE A 150 -10.82 16.66 21.72
CA ILE A 150 -12.11 16.71 21.00
C ILE A 150 -13.02 17.81 21.57
N GLU A 151 -13.14 17.92 22.89
CA GLU A 151 -14.05 18.91 23.50
C GLU A 151 -13.53 20.35 23.37
N SER A 152 -12.22 20.54 23.26
CA SER A 152 -11.57 21.85 23.29
C SER A 152 -11.17 22.40 21.92
N ASN A 153 -11.19 21.58 20.86
CA ASN A 153 -10.77 21.99 19.51
C ASN A 153 -11.81 21.56 18.45
N SER A 154 -12.41 22.54 17.77
CA SER A 154 -13.47 22.33 16.79
C SER A 154 -13.02 21.54 15.56
N VAL A 155 -11.76 21.69 15.13
CA VAL A 155 -11.19 20.95 13.99
C VAL A 155 -11.01 19.48 14.33
N ILE A 156 -10.47 19.18 15.52
CA ILE A 156 -10.35 17.80 16.01
C ILE A 156 -11.73 17.18 16.17
N ALA A 157 -12.70 17.88 16.77
CA ALA A 157 -14.08 17.40 16.87
C ALA A 157 -14.70 17.12 15.49
N LYS A 158 -14.49 18.00 14.50
CA LYS A 158 -14.99 17.83 13.13
C LYS A 158 -14.38 16.60 12.46
N GLU A 159 -13.08 16.42 12.55
CA GLU A 159 -12.39 15.35 11.83
C GLU A 159 -12.50 13.98 12.52
N PHE A 160 -12.40 13.94 13.84
CA PHE A 160 -12.35 12.71 14.64
C PHE A 160 -13.63 12.40 15.43
N GLY A 161 -14.59 13.32 15.53
CA GLY A 161 -15.78 13.14 16.34
C GLY A 161 -16.55 11.86 16.01
N ARG A 162 -16.68 11.52 14.72
CA ARG A 162 -17.34 10.27 14.30
C ARG A 162 -16.57 8.98 14.67
N LEU A 163 -15.27 9.07 14.91
CA LEU A 163 -14.44 7.92 15.26
C LEU A 163 -14.40 7.66 16.76
N ILE A 164 -14.52 8.71 17.57
CA ILE A 164 -14.20 8.66 19.01
C ILE A 164 -15.42 8.96 19.87
N THR A 165 -16.37 9.78 19.40
CA THR A 165 -17.56 10.13 20.18
C THR A 165 -18.52 8.94 20.24
N PRO A 166 -18.97 8.53 21.44
CA PRO A 166 -19.97 7.49 21.58
C PRO A 166 -21.27 7.87 20.86
N ILE A 167 -21.80 6.96 20.06
CA ILE A 167 -23.10 7.10 19.42
C ILE A 167 -24.09 6.20 20.14
N GLU A 168 -25.13 6.77 20.74
CA GLU A 168 -26.20 5.97 21.33
C GLU A 168 -26.92 5.18 20.24
N ILE A 169 -27.07 3.87 20.45
CA ILE A 169 -27.59 2.92 19.44
C ILE A 169 -28.99 3.29 18.93
N ASP A 170 -29.79 3.95 19.75
CA ASP A 170 -31.16 4.36 19.44
C ASP A 170 -31.30 5.86 19.13
N SER A 171 -30.18 6.57 18.99
CA SER A 171 -30.19 7.99 18.63
C SER A 171 -30.64 8.22 17.17
N PRO A 172 -31.15 9.43 16.86
CA PRO A 172 -31.38 9.84 15.47
C PRO A 172 -30.12 9.72 14.60
N GLU A 173 -28.93 10.02 15.14
CA GLU A 173 -27.65 9.88 14.43
C GLU A 173 -27.35 8.43 14.06
N ALA A 174 -27.56 7.47 14.99
CA ALA A 174 -27.42 6.06 14.69
C ALA A 174 -28.39 5.60 13.60
N HIS A 175 -29.61 6.16 13.57
CA HIS A 175 -30.58 5.87 12.52
C HIS A 175 -30.12 6.41 11.16
N GLU A 176 -29.68 7.67 11.10
CA GLU A 176 -29.15 8.29 9.87
C GLU A 176 -27.93 7.52 9.33
N LEU A 177 -27.02 7.06 10.20
CA LEU A 177 -25.88 6.24 9.80
C LEU A 177 -26.32 4.89 9.22
N ARG A 178 -27.32 4.23 9.82
CA ARG A 178 -27.89 2.99 9.27
C ARG A 178 -28.57 3.25 7.93
N GLU A 179 -29.31 4.34 7.80
CA GLU A 179 -29.95 4.72 6.54
C GLU A 179 -28.92 5.05 5.45
N ALA A 180 -27.87 5.79 5.79
CA ALA A 180 -26.75 6.10 4.89
C ALA A 180 -26.03 4.83 4.45
N TYR A 181 -25.77 3.91 5.38
CA TYR A 181 -25.23 2.59 5.08
C TYR A 181 -26.15 1.80 4.15
N HIS A 182 -27.44 1.70 4.44
CA HIS A 182 -28.40 1.03 3.57
C HIS A 182 -28.54 1.71 2.21
N HIS A 183 -28.45 3.04 2.15
CA HIS A 183 -28.45 3.80 0.92
C HIS A 183 -27.19 3.54 0.09
N GLN A 184 -26.01 3.52 0.72
CA GLN A 184 -24.76 3.13 0.08
C GLN A 184 -24.84 1.69 -0.45
N GLN A 185 -25.34 0.75 0.36
CA GLN A 185 -25.57 -0.63 -0.07
C GLN A 185 -26.55 -0.72 -1.25
N ARG A 186 -27.62 0.08 -1.25
CA ARG A 186 -28.54 0.16 -2.39
C ARG A 186 -27.84 0.72 -3.62
N ARG A 187 -27.06 1.79 -3.50
CA ARG A 187 -26.28 2.34 -4.61
C ARG A 187 -25.26 1.36 -5.16
N ILE A 188 -24.58 0.60 -4.31
CA ILE A 188 -23.68 -0.48 -4.73
C ILE A 188 -24.47 -1.52 -5.52
N LYS A 189 -25.60 -2.01 -4.98
CA LYS A 189 -26.48 -2.96 -5.68
C LYS A 189 -27.09 -2.41 -6.97
N GLU A 190 -27.40 -1.11 -7.01
CA GLU A 190 -27.91 -0.42 -8.19
C GLU A 190 -26.81 -0.24 -9.23
N MET A 191 -25.58 0.09 -8.83
CA MET A 191 -24.41 0.11 -9.72
C MET A 191 -24.12 -1.28 -10.28
N GLU A 192 -24.13 -2.31 -9.43
CA GLU A 192 -24.03 -3.73 -9.82
C GLU A 192 -25.17 -4.15 -10.76
N ALA A 193 -26.38 -3.60 -10.58
CA ALA A 193 -27.54 -3.88 -11.43
C ALA A 193 -27.59 -3.04 -12.71
N GLN A 194 -26.97 -1.84 -12.71
CA GLN A 194 -26.88 -0.93 -13.84
C GLN A 194 -25.73 -1.31 -14.79
N TYR A 195 -24.70 -1.94 -14.25
CA TYR A 195 -23.68 -2.67 -14.99
C TYR A 195 -23.78 -4.15 -14.62
N PRO A 196 -24.89 -4.84 -14.99
CA PRO A 196 -24.97 -6.26 -14.76
C PRO A 196 -23.75 -6.87 -15.47
N SER A 197 -23.04 -7.82 -14.84
CA SER A 197 -21.86 -8.49 -15.44
C SER A 197 -22.11 -9.10 -16.84
N ASN A 198 -23.35 -9.07 -17.31
CA ASN A 198 -23.83 -9.52 -18.60
C ASN A 198 -23.81 -8.44 -19.71
N GLU A 199 -23.68 -7.14 -19.39
CA GLU A 199 -23.63 -6.02 -20.36
C GLU A 199 -22.22 -5.51 -20.64
N VAL A 200 -21.22 -6.05 -19.95
CA VAL A 200 -19.82 -5.78 -20.26
C VAL A 200 -19.50 -6.42 -21.60
N GLU A 201 -18.86 -5.67 -22.51
CA GLU A 201 -18.21 -6.24 -23.69
C GLU A 201 -17.37 -7.46 -23.27
N PRO A 202 -17.69 -8.66 -23.77
CA PRO A 202 -16.95 -9.85 -23.42
C PRO A 202 -15.47 -9.64 -23.74
N LEU A 203 -14.59 -10.01 -22.81
CA LEU A 203 -13.17 -10.12 -23.11
C LEU A 203 -12.98 -10.94 -24.39
N ASP A 204 -12.19 -10.42 -25.32
CA ASP A 204 -11.75 -11.13 -26.52
C ASP A 204 -10.23 -11.35 -26.45
N PRO A 205 -9.76 -12.60 -26.19
CA PRO A 205 -10.56 -13.81 -26.02
C PRO A 205 -11.20 -13.92 -24.61
N PRO A 206 -12.21 -14.79 -24.41
CA PRO A 206 -12.88 -14.96 -23.12
C PRO A 206 -11.89 -15.26 -21.98
N ALA A 207 -12.19 -14.80 -20.76
CA ALA A 207 -11.31 -14.98 -19.59
C ALA A 207 -10.86 -16.44 -19.40
N ALA A 208 -11.76 -17.42 -19.57
CA ALA A 208 -11.42 -18.84 -19.45
C ALA A 208 -10.42 -19.32 -20.52
N GLU A 209 -10.48 -18.75 -21.72
CA GLU A 209 -9.50 -19.03 -22.77
C GLU A 209 -8.16 -18.37 -22.45
N GLN A 210 -8.17 -17.14 -21.91
CA GLN A 210 -6.95 -16.47 -21.43
C GLN A 210 -6.28 -17.27 -20.30
N VAL A 211 -7.05 -17.73 -19.31
CA VAL A 211 -6.53 -18.58 -18.21
C VAL A 211 -5.89 -19.85 -18.78
N ASN A 212 -6.56 -20.56 -19.69
CA ASN A 212 -5.99 -21.77 -20.28
C ASN A 212 -4.72 -21.49 -21.09
N LYS A 213 -4.69 -20.40 -21.86
CA LYS A 213 -3.50 -19.99 -22.61
C LYS A 213 -2.32 -19.69 -21.68
N TRP A 214 -2.56 -19.01 -20.57
CA TRP A 214 -1.52 -18.73 -19.57
C TRP A 214 -1.10 -19.98 -18.80
N LEU A 215 -2.02 -20.92 -18.53
CA LEU A 215 -1.67 -22.22 -17.96
C LEU A 215 -0.78 -23.03 -18.91
N ASP A 216 -1.13 -23.11 -20.20
CA ASP A 216 -0.31 -23.79 -21.22
C ASP A 216 1.10 -23.17 -21.29
N HIS A 217 1.18 -21.84 -21.27
CA HIS A 217 2.43 -21.11 -21.25
C HIS A 217 3.22 -21.39 -19.96
N CYS A 218 2.58 -21.36 -18.79
CA CYS A 218 3.24 -21.65 -17.53
C CYS A 218 3.74 -23.09 -17.36
N GLU A 219 3.02 -24.04 -17.94
CA GLU A 219 3.42 -25.44 -17.92
C GLU A 219 4.64 -25.69 -18.83
N THR A 220 4.88 -24.82 -19.82
CA THR A 220 5.96 -24.98 -20.80
C THR A 220 7.15 -24.03 -20.61
N GLU A 221 6.93 -22.81 -20.09
CA GLU A 221 7.92 -21.72 -19.99
C GLU A 221 8.30 -21.34 -18.54
N SER A 222 9.17 -20.32 -18.40
CA SER A 222 9.84 -19.87 -17.17
C SER A 222 8.87 -19.41 -16.05
N PRO A 223 9.29 -19.34 -14.77
CA PRO A 223 8.42 -19.09 -13.61
C PRO A 223 7.66 -17.76 -13.64
N GLY A 224 8.14 -16.76 -14.38
CA GLY A 224 7.55 -15.41 -14.42
C GLY A 224 6.07 -15.39 -14.79
N CYS A 225 5.63 -16.33 -15.63
CA CYS A 225 4.25 -16.43 -16.14
C CYS A 225 3.14 -16.50 -15.06
N PHE A 226 3.49 -16.89 -13.83
CA PHE A 226 2.52 -17.03 -12.75
C PHE A 226 1.99 -15.66 -12.29
N THR A 227 2.82 -14.62 -12.39
CA THR A 227 2.43 -13.24 -12.13
C THR A 227 1.27 -12.84 -13.05
N GLU A 228 1.44 -13.07 -14.36
CA GLU A 228 0.41 -12.74 -15.34
C GLU A 228 -0.81 -13.64 -15.19
N LEU A 229 -0.63 -14.92 -14.82
CA LEU A 229 -1.77 -15.79 -14.51
C LEU A 229 -2.61 -15.23 -13.36
N VAL A 230 -1.98 -14.77 -12.27
CA VAL A 230 -2.70 -14.16 -11.14
C VAL A 230 -3.46 -12.91 -11.58
N GLU A 231 -2.87 -12.05 -12.41
CA GLU A 231 -3.55 -10.88 -12.97
C GLU A 231 -4.77 -11.27 -13.82
N ILE A 232 -4.65 -12.30 -14.65
CA ILE A 232 -5.77 -12.79 -15.46
C ILE A 232 -6.87 -13.44 -14.59
N LEU A 233 -6.51 -14.09 -13.47
CA LEU A 233 -7.49 -14.66 -12.54
C LEU A 233 -8.33 -13.58 -11.84
N LYS A 234 -7.76 -12.37 -11.63
CA LYS A 234 -8.49 -11.22 -11.06
C LYS A 234 -9.53 -10.65 -12.01
N LEU A 235 -9.31 -10.77 -13.33
CA LEU A 235 -10.24 -10.24 -14.32
C LEU A 235 -11.60 -10.89 -14.17
N ASP A 236 -12.62 -10.06 -13.96
CA ASP A 236 -13.98 -10.48 -14.25
C ASP A 236 -14.21 -10.46 -15.78
N CYS A 237 -15.44 -10.63 -16.27
CA CYS A 237 -15.71 -10.52 -17.70
C CYS A 237 -15.42 -9.10 -18.28
N SER A 238 -14.99 -8.16 -17.43
CA SER A 238 -14.67 -6.75 -17.61
C SER A 238 -13.35 -6.38 -16.94
N MET A 239 -12.65 -5.41 -17.52
CA MET A 239 -11.44 -4.81 -16.95
C MET A 239 -11.71 -3.71 -15.91
N GLN A 240 -12.95 -3.55 -15.42
CA GLN A 240 -13.33 -2.32 -14.69
C GLN A 240 -13.08 -2.32 -13.18
N ASP A 241 -12.66 -3.45 -12.57
CA ASP A 241 -12.55 -3.57 -11.10
C ASP A 241 -11.12 -3.92 -10.62
N LEU A 242 -10.10 -3.30 -11.23
CA LEU A 242 -8.69 -3.59 -10.93
C LEU A 242 -8.12 -2.80 -9.73
N SER A 243 -8.77 -1.72 -9.27
CA SER A 243 -8.19 -0.82 -8.25
C SER A 243 -8.52 -1.20 -6.80
N THR A 244 -9.45 -2.14 -6.57
CA THR A 244 -9.96 -2.47 -5.22
C THR A 244 -9.48 -3.81 -4.67
N ARG A 245 -8.88 -4.68 -5.49
CA ARG A 245 -8.64 -6.09 -5.14
C ARG A 245 -7.19 -6.47 -4.82
N TRP A 246 -6.25 -5.52 -4.80
CA TRP A 246 -4.88 -5.84 -4.39
C TRP A 246 -4.80 -6.24 -2.91
N ALA A 247 -5.76 -5.76 -2.11
CA ALA A 247 -5.91 -6.11 -0.71
C ALA A 247 -6.52 -7.50 -0.49
N ASP A 248 -7.03 -8.19 -1.53
CA ASP A 248 -7.56 -9.55 -1.41
C ASP A 248 -6.58 -10.51 -2.09
N SER A 249 -5.46 -10.80 -1.42
CA SER A 249 -4.41 -11.70 -1.94
C SER A 249 -4.81 -13.19 -2.00
N ASP A 250 -6.11 -13.49 -1.94
CA ASP A 250 -6.65 -14.86 -2.00
C ASP A 250 -7.09 -15.21 -3.43
N ILE A 251 -6.33 -16.09 -4.09
CA ILE A 251 -6.68 -16.62 -5.41
C ILE A 251 -8.04 -17.33 -5.37
N ALA A 252 -8.43 -17.91 -4.24
CA ALA A 252 -9.69 -18.64 -4.12
C ALA A 252 -10.93 -17.73 -4.22
N GLY A 253 -10.78 -16.44 -3.88
CA GLY A 253 -11.81 -15.42 -4.03
C GLY A 253 -11.82 -14.74 -5.41
N MET A 254 -10.92 -15.11 -6.32
CA MET A 254 -10.82 -14.47 -7.63
C MET A 254 -11.83 -15.04 -8.64
N PRO A 255 -12.45 -14.21 -9.50
CA PRO A 255 -13.45 -14.67 -10.48
C PRO A 255 -12.95 -15.79 -11.40
N GLY A 256 -11.68 -15.74 -11.81
CA GLY A 256 -11.07 -16.77 -12.64
C GLY A 256 -10.99 -18.13 -11.96
N TRP A 257 -10.77 -18.17 -10.64
CA TRP A 257 -10.78 -19.42 -9.86
C TRP A 257 -12.19 -19.97 -9.67
N GLU A 258 -13.15 -19.11 -9.31
CA GLU A 258 -14.54 -19.52 -9.09
C GLU A 258 -15.15 -20.17 -10.34
N ARG A 259 -14.84 -19.62 -11.52
CA ARG A 259 -15.34 -20.12 -12.81
C ARG A 259 -14.56 -21.31 -13.37
N ALA A 260 -13.32 -21.51 -12.92
CA ALA A 260 -12.50 -22.63 -13.34
C ALA A 260 -13.14 -23.97 -12.90
N ASP A 261 -13.13 -24.95 -13.80
CA ASP A 261 -13.53 -26.31 -13.47
C ASP A 261 -12.45 -27.03 -12.64
N ALA A 262 -12.78 -28.19 -12.08
CA ALA A 262 -11.85 -28.94 -11.24
C ALA A 262 -10.51 -29.25 -11.95
N PRO A 263 -10.48 -29.69 -13.23
CA PRO A 263 -9.23 -29.83 -13.98
C PRO A 263 -8.41 -28.54 -14.06
N THR A 264 -9.02 -27.41 -14.39
CA THR A 264 -8.34 -26.12 -14.51
C THR A 264 -7.79 -25.66 -13.16
N ARG A 265 -8.54 -25.82 -12.07
CA ARG A 265 -8.07 -25.52 -10.71
C ARG A 265 -6.85 -26.36 -10.32
N GLN A 266 -6.82 -27.64 -10.68
CA GLN A 266 -5.65 -28.50 -10.43
C GLN A 266 -4.42 -28.04 -11.22
N ARG A 267 -4.60 -27.53 -12.45
CA ARG A 267 -3.51 -26.93 -13.23
C ARG A 267 -3.00 -25.65 -12.56
N ILE A 268 -3.88 -24.78 -12.09
CA ILE A 268 -3.50 -23.55 -11.34
C ILE A 268 -2.67 -23.93 -10.10
N ILE A 269 -3.11 -24.90 -9.30
CA ILE A 269 -2.35 -25.41 -8.14
C ILE A 269 -0.99 -25.95 -8.61
N GLY A 270 -0.94 -26.72 -9.70
CA GLY A 270 0.30 -27.26 -10.26
C GLY A 270 1.30 -26.17 -10.68
N VAL A 271 0.83 -25.09 -11.29
CA VAL A 271 1.67 -23.93 -11.64
C VAL A 271 2.16 -23.22 -10.38
N ALA A 272 1.31 -23.02 -9.36
CA ALA A 272 1.72 -22.42 -8.08
C ALA A 272 2.83 -23.24 -7.40
N ARG A 273 2.72 -24.59 -7.38
CA ARG A 273 3.79 -25.48 -6.87
C ARG A 273 5.10 -25.27 -7.60
N ARG A 274 5.04 -25.22 -8.93
CA ARG A 274 6.22 -25.00 -9.78
C ARG A 274 6.84 -23.64 -9.51
N TYR A 275 6.04 -22.59 -9.45
CA TYR A 275 6.47 -21.23 -9.14
C TYR A 275 7.23 -21.17 -7.81
N LEU A 276 6.64 -21.70 -6.73
CA LEU A 276 7.33 -21.76 -5.43
C LEU A 276 8.61 -22.60 -5.44
N SER A 277 8.69 -23.57 -6.35
CA SER A 277 9.86 -24.44 -6.43
C SER A 277 11.03 -23.85 -7.20
N THR A 278 10.77 -22.96 -8.16
CA THR A 278 11.74 -22.54 -9.18
C THR A 278 12.03 -21.05 -9.20
N HIS A 279 11.07 -20.21 -8.80
CA HIS A 279 11.24 -18.76 -8.76
C HIS A 279 12.22 -18.38 -7.65
N LYS A 280 13.07 -17.40 -7.95
CA LYS A 280 14.04 -16.86 -7.00
C LYS A 280 13.66 -15.43 -6.68
N THR A 281 13.40 -15.17 -5.41
CA THR A 281 13.06 -13.84 -4.95
C THR A 281 14.29 -12.94 -4.87
N GLN A 282 14.05 -11.64 -4.87
CA GLN A 282 15.04 -10.59 -4.72
C GLN A 282 14.74 -9.80 -3.44
N PRO A 283 14.91 -10.42 -2.26
CA PRO A 283 14.52 -9.82 -0.98
C PRO A 283 15.19 -8.49 -0.69
N GLU A 284 16.38 -8.24 -1.24
CA GLU A 284 17.08 -6.97 -1.10
C GLU A 284 16.33 -5.78 -1.74
N GLU A 285 15.45 -6.03 -2.72
CA GLU A 285 14.68 -4.98 -3.40
C GLU A 285 13.55 -4.43 -2.55
N TYR A 286 12.93 -5.25 -1.70
CA TYR A 286 11.75 -4.87 -0.92
C TYR A 286 11.94 -4.93 0.61
N LEU A 287 12.92 -5.68 1.13
CA LEU A 287 13.22 -5.63 2.57
C LEU A 287 13.90 -4.31 2.97
N ASN A 288 14.62 -3.67 2.05
CA ASN A 288 15.37 -2.43 2.33
C ASN A 288 14.75 -1.18 1.66
N ARG A 289 13.59 -1.30 1.00
CA ARG A 289 12.92 -0.19 0.32
C ARG A 289 11.42 -0.18 0.63
N PRO A 290 10.80 1.00 0.72
CA PRO A 290 9.34 1.14 0.90
C PRO A 290 8.55 0.85 -0.39
N VAL A 291 9.25 0.57 -1.51
CA VAL A 291 8.64 0.29 -2.81
C VAL A 291 8.64 -1.22 -3.03
N TYR A 292 7.44 -1.76 -3.19
CA TYR A 292 7.20 -3.15 -3.50
C TYR A 292 7.64 -3.47 -4.93
N SER A 293 8.38 -4.58 -5.11
CA SER A 293 8.74 -5.10 -6.43
C SER A 293 7.63 -6.03 -6.93
N ASP A 294 7.10 -5.75 -8.12
CA ASP A 294 5.92 -6.46 -8.68
C ASP A 294 6.17 -7.96 -8.91
N ASP A 295 7.42 -8.38 -9.11
CA ASP A 295 7.78 -9.73 -9.57
C ASP A 295 7.72 -10.82 -8.48
N ASP A 296 7.89 -10.44 -7.20
CA ASP A 296 7.91 -11.37 -6.07
C ASP A 296 6.56 -11.46 -5.32
N PHE A 297 5.67 -10.52 -5.60
CA PHE A 297 4.35 -10.39 -4.98
C PHE A 297 3.42 -11.59 -5.19
N PRO A 298 3.42 -12.29 -6.34
CA PRO A 298 2.62 -13.50 -6.54
C PRO A 298 3.02 -14.67 -5.63
N GLY A 299 4.17 -14.59 -4.95
CA GLY A 299 4.61 -15.58 -3.97
C GLY A 299 3.64 -15.80 -2.82
N LEU A 300 3.09 -14.72 -2.24
CA LEU A 300 2.15 -14.85 -1.13
C LEU A 300 0.81 -15.47 -1.57
N PRO A 301 0.15 -15.00 -2.65
CA PRO A 301 -1.02 -15.68 -3.20
C PRO A 301 -0.78 -17.17 -3.50
N ALA A 302 0.39 -17.54 -4.03
CA ALA A 302 0.75 -18.96 -4.24
C ALA A 302 0.83 -19.75 -2.93
N LEU A 303 1.49 -19.19 -1.91
CA LEU A 303 1.61 -19.81 -0.58
C LEU A 303 0.23 -19.99 0.08
N ARG A 304 -0.63 -18.97 0.03
CA ARG A 304 -2.00 -19.02 0.57
C ARG A 304 -2.85 -20.06 -0.16
N LEU A 305 -2.81 -20.06 -1.50
CA LEU A 305 -3.53 -21.05 -2.31
C LEU A 305 -3.10 -22.48 -1.94
N LEU A 306 -1.80 -22.72 -1.81
CA LEU A 306 -1.28 -24.04 -1.46
C LEU A 306 -1.56 -24.40 -0.01
N TRP A 307 -1.58 -23.44 0.91
CA TRP A 307 -2.00 -23.71 2.29
C TRP A 307 -3.44 -24.22 2.37
N HIS A 308 -4.37 -23.62 1.61
CA HIS A 308 -5.78 -24.01 1.57
C HIS A 308 -6.05 -25.33 0.85
N PHE A 309 -5.44 -25.54 -0.32
CA PHE A 309 -5.80 -26.65 -1.20
C PHE A 309 -4.77 -27.78 -1.27
N ASP A 310 -3.58 -27.58 -0.71
CA ASP A 310 -2.47 -28.53 -0.82
C ASP A 310 -1.36 -28.32 0.23
N SER A 311 -1.75 -28.21 1.51
CA SER A 311 -0.80 -27.92 2.60
C SER A 311 0.34 -28.94 2.69
N ALA A 312 0.07 -30.19 2.31
CA ALA A 312 1.07 -31.26 2.26
C ALA A 312 2.25 -30.94 1.33
N PHE A 313 2.05 -30.16 0.26
CA PHE A 313 3.16 -29.73 -0.60
C PHE A 313 4.09 -28.74 0.11
N LEU A 314 3.54 -27.82 0.92
CA LEU A 314 4.36 -26.89 1.70
C LEU A 314 5.32 -27.62 2.65
N ASP A 315 4.89 -28.80 3.14
CA ASP A 315 5.75 -29.67 3.94
C ASP A 315 6.89 -30.32 3.17
N THR A 316 6.78 -30.41 1.83
CA THR A 316 7.81 -30.96 0.96
C THR A 316 8.84 -29.93 0.50
N LEU A 317 8.56 -28.63 0.67
CA LEU A 317 9.50 -27.57 0.31
C LEU A 317 10.79 -27.73 1.13
N SER A 318 11.91 -27.72 0.42
CA SER A 318 13.23 -27.79 1.04
C SER A 318 13.52 -26.54 1.88
N LYS A 319 14.46 -26.65 2.82
CA LYS A 319 14.95 -25.51 3.61
C LYS A 319 15.36 -24.34 2.71
N THR A 320 16.05 -24.61 1.60
CA THR A 320 16.47 -23.57 0.64
C THR A 320 15.30 -22.88 -0.06
N GLN A 321 14.22 -23.61 -0.38
CA GLN A 321 13.02 -23.00 -0.96
C GLN A 321 12.28 -22.15 0.08
N TRP A 322 12.17 -22.63 1.32
CA TRP A 322 11.63 -21.81 2.41
C TRP A 322 12.45 -20.54 2.64
N ARG A 323 13.78 -20.61 2.65
CA ARG A 323 14.66 -19.43 2.74
C ARG A 323 14.34 -18.35 1.71
N ASN A 324 13.98 -18.76 0.49
CA ASN A 324 13.63 -17.86 -0.60
C ASN A 324 12.29 -17.15 -0.35
N TRP A 325 11.32 -17.83 0.27
CA TRP A 325 9.96 -17.29 0.45
C TRP A 325 9.71 -16.64 1.81
N ILE A 326 10.53 -16.92 2.82
CA ILE A 326 10.43 -16.30 4.15
C ILE A 326 10.37 -14.76 4.03
N PRO A 327 11.28 -14.08 3.31
CA PRO A 327 11.17 -12.63 3.12
C PRO A 327 9.81 -12.16 2.57
N VAL A 328 9.19 -12.89 1.64
CA VAL A 328 7.89 -12.52 1.06
C VAL A 328 6.76 -12.62 2.08
N VAL A 329 6.78 -13.66 2.93
CA VAL A 329 5.78 -13.85 4.00
C VAL A 329 5.78 -12.67 4.98
N PHE A 330 6.96 -12.12 5.25
CA PHE A 330 7.15 -11.00 6.18
C PHE A 330 7.02 -9.61 5.52
N ALA A 331 7.46 -9.46 4.27
CA ALA A 331 7.47 -8.17 3.59
C ALA A 331 6.08 -7.75 3.09
N PHE A 332 5.16 -8.70 2.90
CA PHE A 332 3.80 -8.33 2.58
C PHE A 332 3.19 -7.64 3.80
N PRO A 333 2.77 -6.36 3.67
CA PRO A 333 2.20 -5.67 4.81
C PRO A 333 1.02 -6.50 5.31
N ALA A 334 0.92 -6.66 6.62
CA ALA A 334 -0.37 -6.89 7.27
C ALA A 334 -1.23 -5.67 6.94
N ALA A 335 -1.72 -5.58 5.69
CA ALA A 335 -2.44 -4.43 5.21
C ALA A 335 -3.69 -4.35 6.06
N HIS A 336 -3.69 -3.34 6.92
CA HIS A 336 -4.68 -3.10 7.95
C HIS A 336 -6.05 -2.95 7.30
N GLY A 337 -6.77 -4.06 7.16
CA GLY A 337 -7.97 -4.11 6.32
C GLY A 337 -8.35 -5.51 5.82
N MET A 338 -7.43 -6.48 5.77
CA MET A 338 -7.72 -7.84 5.27
C MET A 338 -8.59 -8.72 6.20
N GLY A 339 -9.07 -8.19 7.33
CA GLY A 339 -9.87 -8.92 8.30
C GLY A 339 -9.09 -9.99 9.10
N ASP A 340 -9.71 -10.50 10.16
CA ASP A 340 -9.07 -11.44 11.10
C ASP A 340 -8.61 -12.76 10.46
N GLU A 341 -9.18 -13.12 9.30
CA GLU A 341 -8.88 -14.38 8.63
C GLU A 341 -7.54 -14.33 7.90
N ALA A 342 -7.28 -13.30 7.10
CA ALA A 342 -6.00 -13.15 6.41
C ALA A 342 -4.82 -13.03 7.38
N GLU A 343 -5.03 -12.41 8.55
CA GLU A 343 -4.00 -12.34 9.59
C GLU A 343 -3.71 -13.72 10.20
N ARG A 344 -4.74 -14.54 10.47
CA ARG A 344 -4.54 -15.92 10.92
C ARG A 344 -3.78 -16.77 9.90
N GLU A 345 -4.07 -16.60 8.62
CA GLU A 345 -3.37 -17.31 7.55
C GLU A 345 -1.90 -16.93 7.48
N ARG A 346 -1.61 -15.62 7.58
CA ARG A 346 -0.25 -15.11 7.61
C ARG A 346 0.52 -15.66 8.83
N GLN A 347 -0.08 -15.63 10.02
CA GLN A 347 0.50 -16.22 11.23
C GLN A 347 0.80 -17.72 11.06
N ALA A 348 -0.10 -18.48 10.42
CA ALA A 348 0.15 -19.89 10.14
C ALA A 348 1.34 -20.10 9.18
N LEU A 349 1.47 -19.26 8.14
CA LEU A 349 2.62 -19.26 7.23
C LEU A 349 3.93 -18.91 7.95
N ILE A 350 3.91 -17.91 8.84
CA ILE A 350 5.07 -17.53 9.67
C ILE A 350 5.48 -18.68 10.60
N ALA A 351 4.53 -19.32 11.28
CA ALA A 351 4.80 -20.45 12.15
C ALA A 351 5.43 -21.63 11.38
N MET A 352 4.93 -21.93 10.18
CA MET A 352 5.54 -22.94 9.31
C MET A 352 6.96 -22.54 8.88
N ALA A 353 7.16 -21.29 8.48
CA ALA A 353 8.48 -20.76 8.13
C ALA A 353 9.48 -20.92 9.30
N TYR A 354 9.07 -20.58 10.52
CA TYR A 354 9.93 -20.69 11.71
C TYR A 354 10.29 -22.14 12.03
N GLN A 355 9.35 -23.08 11.91
CA GLN A 355 9.63 -24.52 12.10
C GLN A 355 10.63 -25.06 11.07
N ARG A 356 10.64 -24.50 9.86
CA ARG A 356 11.46 -24.98 8.74
C ARG A 356 12.84 -24.34 8.71
N ASP A 357 12.92 -23.05 9.00
CA ASP A 357 14.18 -22.31 9.04
C ASP A 357 14.17 -21.14 10.04
N PRO A 358 14.35 -21.43 11.34
CA PRO A 358 14.29 -20.40 12.36
C PRO A 358 15.41 -19.35 12.21
N GLU A 359 16.58 -19.74 11.68
CA GLU A 359 17.71 -18.84 11.47
C GLU A 359 17.37 -17.74 10.46
N THR A 360 16.77 -18.10 9.32
CA THR A 360 16.39 -17.14 8.28
C THR A 360 15.20 -16.29 8.71
N VAL A 361 14.26 -16.84 9.47
CA VAL A 361 13.17 -16.03 10.06
C VAL A 361 13.74 -14.96 10.98
N VAL A 362 14.63 -15.32 11.90
CA VAL A 362 15.25 -14.35 12.82
C VAL A 362 16.07 -13.30 12.06
N ASP A 363 16.81 -13.69 11.02
CA ASP A 363 17.57 -12.75 10.18
C ASP A 363 16.66 -11.72 9.49
N VAL A 364 15.57 -12.18 8.86
CA VAL A 364 14.59 -11.28 8.21
C VAL A 364 13.92 -10.36 9.22
N LEU A 365 13.53 -10.89 10.38
CA LEU A 365 12.94 -10.11 11.47
C LEU A 365 13.90 -9.00 11.95
N LEU A 366 15.17 -9.33 12.20
CA LEU A 366 16.16 -8.35 12.63
C LEU A 366 16.37 -7.26 11.57
N ARG A 367 16.41 -7.63 10.29
CA ARG A 367 16.50 -6.65 9.20
C ARG A 367 15.29 -5.72 9.12
N MET A 368 14.09 -6.24 9.37
CA MET A 368 12.87 -5.43 9.45
C MET A 368 12.87 -4.54 10.68
N ILE A 369 13.31 -5.02 11.84
CA ILE A 369 13.50 -4.20 13.06
C ILE A 369 14.50 -3.07 12.79
N ASP A 370 15.64 -3.38 12.16
CA ASP A 370 16.67 -2.39 11.85
C ASP A 370 16.16 -1.34 10.86
N ARG A 371 15.37 -1.75 9.86
CA ARG A 371 14.67 -0.82 8.96
C ARG A 371 13.68 0.05 9.74
N ASP A 372 12.74 -0.58 10.44
CA ASP A 372 11.64 0.08 11.14
C ASP A 372 12.17 1.03 12.24
N SER A 373 13.26 0.68 12.92
CA SER A 373 13.94 1.53 13.92
C SER A 373 14.77 2.67 13.32
N SER A 374 15.24 2.51 12.08
CA SER A 374 15.90 3.59 11.33
C SER A 374 14.91 4.57 10.69
N GLU A 375 13.66 4.12 10.47
CA GLU A 375 12.61 4.85 9.75
C GLU A 375 11.49 5.38 10.68
N SER A 376 11.28 4.80 11.87
CA SER A 376 10.27 5.21 12.86
C SER A 376 10.61 4.80 14.31
N ASP A 377 9.96 5.42 15.31
CA ASP A 377 10.05 5.01 16.73
C ASP A 377 9.17 3.78 17.08
N HIS A 378 8.53 3.14 16.09
CA HIS A 378 7.62 2.01 16.26
C HIS A 378 8.09 0.76 15.51
N LEU A 379 8.01 -0.41 16.18
CA LEU A 379 8.43 -1.70 15.64
C LEU A 379 7.22 -2.53 15.21
N PHE A 380 6.72 -2.32 14.00
CA PHE A 380 5.54 -3.02 13.46
C PHE A 380 5.72 -4.54 13.39
N VAL A 381 6.95 -4.99 13.19
CA VAL A 381 7.25 -6.43 13.07
C VAL A 381 7.11 -7.22 14.38
N LEU A 382 6.96 -6.57 15.54
CA LEU A 382 6.84 -7.30 16.81
C LEU A 382 5.45 -7.93 17.01
N SER A 383 4.38 -7.34 16.48
CA SER A 383 3.03 -7.93 16.53
C SER A 383 2.90 -9.21 15.69
N ASP A 384 3.83 -9.42 14.75
CA ASP A 384 3.85 -10.57 13.84
C ASP A 384 4.35 -11.88 14.48
N VAL A 385 5.06 -11.79 15.61
CA VAL A 385 5.82 -12.92 16.19
C VAL A 385 5.23 -13.39 17.53
N GLU A 386 4.20 -12.72 18.07
CA GLU A 386 3.62 -13.06 19.37
C GLU A 386 3.01 -14.48 19.44
N CYS A 387 2.76 -15.12 18.29
CA CYS A 387 2.15 -16.45 18.19
C CYS A 387 3.11 -17.59 17.83
N CYS A 388 4.42 -17.34 17.70
CA CYS A 388 5.41 -18.36 17.31
C CYS A 388 5.85 -19.26 18.46
#